data_AF-A0A137NU89-F1
#
_entry.id   AF-A0A137NU89-F1
#
_cell.length_a   1.000
_cell.length_b   1.000
_cell.length_c   1.000
_cell.angle_alpha   90.00
_cell.angle_beta   90.00
_cell.angle_gamma   90.00
#
_symmetry.space_group_name_H-M   'P 1'
#
loop_
_entity.id
_entity.type
_entity.pdbx_description
1 polymer ?
#
loop_
_entity_poly.entity_id
_entity_poly.type
_entity_poly.pdbx_seq_one_letter_code
_entity_poly.pdbx_strand_id
1 'polypeptide(L)'
;MEEENNENDIWNIGSIRSNIFAYTEFKDLVNFNTVCKRWNNVSNHIIHKTIKLKRRWDIMKQIYGKRFNSAANIEEVDECISNNAKNAPFVKEFNYNYKLNPLRAIKVFETFRFICYLTIGSCDMSQGQFLGMISPLNQLRELTLSYLRIKLVLVRDFIKKLFNYHPL
;
A
#
# COMPACT_ATOMS: atom_id res chain seq x y z
N MET A 1 11.32 19.48 42.56
CA MET A 1 10.10 20.19 42.10
C MET A 1 10.09 20.00 40.61
N GLU A 2 9.59 18.85 40.18
CA GLU A 2 9.51 18.46 38.77
C GLU A 2 8.18 18.99 38.25
N GLU A 3 8.23 19.87 37.24
CA GLU A 3 7.04 20.38 36.59
C GLU A 3 6.37 19.23 35.81
N GLU A 4 5.29 18.72 36.39
CA GLU A 4 4.37 17.80 35.72
C GLU A 4 3.79 18.50 34.49
N ASN A 5 4.22 18.02 33.32
CA ASN A 5 3.78 18.48 32.02
C ASN A 5 2.32 18.03 31.80
N ASN A 6 1.39 18.83 32.30
CA ASN A 6 -0.05 18.72 32.13
C ASN A 6 -0.44 19.03 30.66
N GLU A 7 -0.11 18.13 29.74
CA GLU A 7 -0.74 18.12 28.41
C GLU A 7 -2.22 17.72 28.58
N ASN A 8 -3.08 18.73 28.70
CA ASN A 8 -4.53 18.61 28.83
C ASN A 8 -5.16 17.55 27.91
N ASP A 9 -5.59 16.43 28.50
CA ASP A 9 -6.44 15.38 27.91
C ASP A 9 -7.76 15.91 27.31
N ILE A 10 -8.20 17.09 27.75
CA ILE A 10 -9.41 17.79 27.26
C ILE A 10 -9.27 18.20 25.79
N TRP A 11 -8.03 18.33 25.30
CA TRP A 11 -7.71 18.70 23.92
C TRP A 11 -7.09 17.54 23.15
N ASN A 12 -7.73 16.36 23.20
CA ASN A 12 -7.60 15.37 22.13
C ASN A 12 -8.24 15.88 20.80
N ILE A 13 -7.98 17.15 20.48
CA ILE A 13 -8.21 17.87 19.23
C ILE A 13 -7.72 17.04 18.05
N GLY A 14 -6.64 16.26 18.23
CA GLY A 14 -6.15 15.32 17.22
C GLY A 14 -7.25 14.37 16.78
N SER A 15 -7.84 13.63 17.73
CA SER A 15 -8.95 12.70 17.49
C SER A 15 -10.19 13.41 16.90
N ILE A 16 -10.63 14.53 17.50
CA ILE A 16 -11.82 15.25 17.03
C ILE A 16 -11.61 15.79 15.60
N ARG A 17 -10.45 16.38 15.31
CA ARG A 17 -10.14 16.89 13.96
C ARG A 17 -10.05 15.77 12.96
N SER A 18 -9.38 14.67 13.28
CA SER A 18 -9.30 13.50 12.39
C SER A 18 -10.71 12.97 12.06
N ASN A 19 -11.63 12.96 13.03
CA ASN A 19 -13.02 12.60 12.79
C ASN A 19 -13.75 13.61 11.89
N ILE A 20 -13.60 14.91 12.11
CA ILE A 20 -14.20 15.94 11.24
C ILE A 20 -13.71 15.79 9.79
N PHE A 21 -12.41 15.63 9.62
CA PHE A 21 -11.81 15.48 8.29
C PHE A 21 -12.10 14.12 7.65
N ALA A 22 -12.43 13.08 8.42
CA ALA A 22 -12.84 11.78 7.86
C ALA A 22 -14.14 11.86 7.05
N TYR A 23 -15.02 12.81 7.37
CA TYR A 23 -16.27 13.08 6.63
C TYR A 23 -16.11 14.14 5.54
N THR A 24 -14.91 14.70 5.37
CA THR A 24 -14.63 15.72 4.37
C THR A 24 -14.31 15.05 3.03
N GLU A 25 -14.80 15.63 1.94
CA GLU A 25 -14.46 15.13 0.60
C GLU A 25 -12.96 15.24 0.31
N PHE A 26 -12.43 14.29 -0.46
CA PHE A 26 -11.00 14.25 -0.78
C PHE A 26 -10.49 15.55 -1.42
N LYS A 27 -11.30 16.19 -2.27
CA LYS A 27 -10.96 17.47 -2.89
C LYS A 27 -10.75 18.58 -1.86
N ASP A 28 -11.61 18.64 -0.86
CA ASP A 28 -11.52 19.62 0.22
C ASP A 28 -10.35 19.32 1.15
N LEU A 29 -10.07 18.04 1.43
CA LEU A 29 -8.86 17.63 2.15
C LEU A 29 -7.59 18.12 1.46
N VAL A 30 -7.51 18.03 0.13
CA VAL A 30 -6.38 18.55 -0.65
C VAL A 30 -6.29 20.07 -0.54
N ASN A 31 -7.41 20.80 -0.56
CA ASN A 31 -7.40 22.25 -0.37
C ASN A 31 -6.96 22.63 1.05
N PHE A 32 -7.45 21.92 2.07
CA PHE A 32 -7.06 22.10 3.46
C PHE A 32 -5.57 21.86 3.71
N ASN A 33 -4.97 20.96 2.92
CA ASN A 33 -3.55 20.66 2.96
C ASN A 33 -2.66 21.88 2.61
N THR A 34 -3.19 22.88 1.89
CA THR A 34 -2.44 24.06 1.46
C THR A 34 -2.58 25.27 2.41
N VAL A 35 -3.52 25.23 3.36
CA VAL A 35 -3.84 26.38 4.23
C VAL A 35 -2.69 26.72 5.18
N CYS A 36 -2.21 25.75 5.96
CA CYS A 36 -1.03 25.93 6.83
C CYS A 36 -0.43 24.58 7.26
N LYS A 37 0.79 24.61 7.84
CA LYS A 37 1.53 23.40 8.28
C LYS A 37 0.71 22.50 9.22
N ARG A 38 -0.09 23.09 10.12
CA ARG A 38 -0.90 22.33 11.08
C ARG A 38 -2.02 21.55 10.37
N TRP A 39 -2.67 22.15 9.37
CA TRP A 39 -3.70 21.50 8.57
C TRP A 39 -3.10 20.49 7.59
N ASN A 40 -1.90 20.75 7.06
CA ASN A 40 -1.13 19.79 6.27
C ASN A 40 -0.86 18.49 7.05
N ASN A 41 -0.38 18.57 8.29
CA ASN A 41 -0.12 17.39 9.13
C ASN A 41 -1.41 16.58 9.41
N VAL A 42 -2.53 17.26 9.64
CA VAL A 42 -3.81 16.61 9.93
C VAL A 42 -4.49 16.07 8.66
N SER A 43 -4.35 16.72 7.52
CA SER A 43 -4.97 16.23 6.28
C SER A 43 -4.15 15.10 5.64
N ASN A 44 -2.81 15.17 5.69
CA ASN A 44 -1.93 14.18 5.04
C ASN A 44 -2.17 12.75 5.53
N HIS A 45 -2.38 12.55 6.84
CA HIS A 45 -2.62 11.20 7.37
C HIS A 45 -3.95 10.60 6.89
N ILE A 46 -4.91 11.44 6.50
CA ILE A 46 -6.22 11.03 5.99
C ILE A 46 -6.13 10.82 4.48
N ILE A 47 -5.56 11.79 3.76
CA ILE A 47 -5.34 11.75 2.30
C ILE A 47 -4.56 10.50 1.89
N HIS A 48 -3.49 10.19 2.63
CA HIS A 48 -2.59 9.07 2.32
C HIS A 48 -2.87 7.82 3.14
N LYS A 49 -3.99 7.76 3.88
CA LYS A 49 -4.37 6.60 4.69
C LYS A 49 -4.46 5.32 3.87
N THR A 50 -4.99 5.46 2.66
CA THR A 50 -5.12 4.41 1.65
C THR A 50 -4.26 4.73 0.45
N ILE A 51 -3.86 3.70 -0.30
CA ILE A 51 -3.14 3.87 -1.57
C ILE A 51 -3.76 3.03 -2.68
N LYS A 52 -3.76 3.58 -3.89
CA LYS A 52 -4.13 2.86 -5.12
C LYS A 52 -2.90 2.83 -6.03
N LEU A 53 -2.53 1.64 -6.50
CA LEU A 53 -1.31 1.47 -7.31
C LEU A 53 -1.47 1.90 -8.76
N LYS A 54 -2.70 2.11 -9.21
CA LYS A 54 -3.04 2.45 -10.59
C LYS A 54 -4.10 3.52 -10.61
N ARG A 55 -4.02 4.41 -11.60
CA ARG A 55 -5.10 5.34 -11.92
C ARG A 55 -6.34 4.57 -12.39
N ARG A 56 -7.49 5.27 -12.45
CA ARG A 56 -8.71 4.68 -13.02
C ARG A 56 -8.50 4.35 -14.49
N TRP A 57 -9.21 3.33 -14.97
CA TRP A 57 -9.04 2.78 -16.32
C TRP A 57 -9.24 3.83 -17.44
N ASP A 58 -10.23 4.70 -17.28
CA ASP A 58 -10.53 5.82 -18.18
C ASP A 58 -9.34 6.79 -18.29
N ILE A 59 -8.72 7.15 -17.16
CA ILE A 59 -7.53 8.01 -17.13
C ILE A 59 -6.34 7.30 -17.79
N MET A 60 -6.10 6.03 -17.46
CA MET A 60 -5.01 5.26 -18.08
C MET A 60 -5.22 5.15 -19.60
N LYS A 61 -6.46 4.94 -20.06
CA LYS A 61 -6.79 4.90 -21.49
C LYS A 61 -6.57 6.25 -22.17
N GLN A 62 -6.81 7.37 -21.49
CA GLN A 62 -6.51 8.70 -22.04
C GLN A 62 -5.00 8.94 -22.16
N ILE A 63 -4.22 8.59 -21.13
CA ILE A 63 -2.77 8.82 -21.09
C ILE A 63 -2.04 7.91 -22.08
N TYR A 64 -2.33 6.60 -22.04
CA TYR A 64 -1.60 5.61 -22.83
C TYR A 64 -2.27 5.30 -24.18
N GLY A 65 -3.56 5.62 -24.35
CA GLY A 65 -4.29 5.36 -25.57
C GLY A 65 -4.24 3.89 -25.97
N LYS A 66 -3.77 3.64 -27.21
CA LYS A 66 -3.57 2.28 -27.76
C LYS A 66 -2.38 1.54 -27.14
N ARG A 67 -1.50 2.22 -26.39
CA ARG A 67 -0.32 1.62 -25.75
C ARG A 67 -0.60 1.04 -24.38
N PHE A 68 -1.87 0.99 -23.96
CA PHE A 68 -2.25 0.36 -22.71
C PHE A 68 -1.99 -1.16 -22.77
N ASN A 69 -0.80 -1.56 -22.35
CA ASN A 69 -0.33 -2.95 -22.34
C ASN A 69 0.25 -3.31 -20.96
N SER A 70 0.87 -4.48 -20.84
CA SER A 70 1.51 -4.92 -19.59
C SER A 70 2.65 -4.00 -19.15
N ALA A 71 3.40 -3.40 -20.08
CA ALA A 71 4.52 -2.49 -19.77
C ALA A 71 4.02 -1.19 -19.12
N ALA A 72 2.98 -0.57 -19.68
CA ALA A 72 2.33 0.61 -19.09
C ALA A 72 1.82 0.33 -17.67
N ASN A 73 1.37 -0.91 -17.40
CA ASN A 73 0.96 -1.31 -16.05
C ASN A 73 2.12 -1.39 -15.05
N ILE A 74 3.35 -1.71 -15.48
CA ILE A 74 4.50 -1.73 -14.56
C ILE A 74 5.00 -0.30 -14.32
N GLU A 75 5.04 0.53 -15.36
CA GLU A 75 5.41 1.95 -15.26
C GLU A 75 4.52 2.69 -14.26
N GLU A 76 3.22 2.46 -14.28
CA GLU A 76 2.28 3.04 -13.31
C GLU A 76 2.58 2.65 -11.85
N VAL A 77 2.95 1.39 -11.63
CA VAL A 77 3.29 0.91 -10.28
C VAL A 77 4.64 1.47 -9.83
N ASP A 78 5.62 1.58 -10.74
CA ASP A 78 6.89 2.27 -10.54
C ASP A 78 6.69 3.73 -10.14
N GLU A 79 5.92 4.46 -10.94
CA GLU A 79 5.58 5.86 -10.71
C GLU A 79 4.85 6.02 -9.37
N CYS A 80 3.87 5.17 -9.07
CA CYS A 80 3.15 5.18 -7.81
C CYS A 80 4.09 5.00 -6.61
N ILE A 81 5.00 4.01 -6.65
CA ILE A 81 5.98 3.79 -5.59
C ILE A 81 6.86 5.03 -5.42
N SER A 82 7.44 5.54 -6.52
CA SER A 82 8.34 6.69 -6.48
C SER A 82 7.68 7.93 -5.86
N ASN A 83 6.46 8.24 -6.31
CA ASN A 83 5.75 9.45 -5.88
C ASN A 83 5.21 9.37 -4.45
N ASN A 84 4.89 8.17 -3.97
CA ASN A 84 4.24 7.97 -2.66
C ASN A 84 5.15 7.40 -1.57
N ALA A 85 6.39 7.02 -1.87
CA ALA A 85 7.31 6.46 -0.88
C ALA A 85 7.50 7.38 0.34
N LYS A 86 7.59 8.70 0.12
CA LYS A 86 7.67 9.70 1.21
C LYS A 86 6.45 9.70 2.15
N ASN A 87 5.30 9.25 1.66
CA ASN A 87 4.05 9.19 2.40
C ASN A 87 3.77 7.78 2.97
N ALA A 88 4.67 6.82 2.75
CA ALA A 88 4.49 5.44 3.19
C ALA A 88 4.15 5.30 4.69
N PRO A 89 4.70 6.09 5.63
CA PRO A 89 4.32 6.01 7.04
C PRO A 89 2.82 6.24 7.31
N PHE A 90 2.14 7.00 6.45
CA PHE A 90 0.72 7.31 6.55
C PHE A 90 -0.19 6.25 5.93
N VAL A 91 0.34 5.36 5.08
CA VAL A 91 -0.43 4.30 4.45
C VAL A 91 -0.70 3.20 5.48
N LYS A 92 -1.94 3.15 5.98
CA LYS A 92 -2.37 2.18 7.01
C LYS A 92 -3.30 1.11 6.46
N GLU A 93 -3.98 1.40 5.35
CA GLU A 93 -4.99 0.53 4.77
C GLU A 93 -4.64 0.27 3.31
N PHE A 94 -4.67 -1.00 2.91
CA PHE A 94 -4.40 -1.36 1.53
C PHE A 94 -5.28 -2.51 1.05
N ASN A 95 -5.90 -2.34 -0.11
CA ASN A 95 -6.65 -3.38 -0.81
C ASN A 95 -5.85 -3.82 -2.05
N TYR A 96 -5.25 -4.99 -1.94
CA TYR A 96 -4.43 -5.59 -2.99
C TYR A 96 -5.28 -6.54 -3.85
N ASN A 97 -5.62 -6.09 -5.05
CA ASN A 97 -6.33 -6.88 -6.06
C ASN A 97 -5.63 -6.82 -7.44
N TYR A 98 -4.30 -6.69 -7.41
CA TYR A 98 -3.49 -6.45 -8.60
C TYR A 98 -2.76 -7.72 -9.04
N LYS A 99 -2.75 -8.00 -10.34
CA LYS A 99 -1.90 -9.02 -10.94
C LYS A 99 -0.52 -8.44 -11.25
N LEU A 100 0.39 -8.47 -10.27
CA LEU A 100 1.77 -8.01 -10.41
C LEU A 100 2.75 -9.18 -10.48
N ASN A 101 3.91 -8.96 -11.11
CA ASN A 101 5.05 -9.86 -10.96
C ASN A 101 5.42 -9.97 -9.46
N PRO A 102 5.81 -11.16 -8.96
CA PRO A 102 6.19 -11.37 -7.57
C PRO A 102 7.16 -10.32 -6.99
N LEU A 103 8.26 -10.02 -7.70
CA LEU A 103 9.27 -9.06 -7.23
C LEU A 103 8.69 -7.65 -7.08
N ARG A 104 7.82 -7.28 -8.02
CA ARG A 104 7.13 -5.99 -8.01
C ARG A 104 6.16 -5.89 -6.84
N ALA A 105 5.39 -6.95 -6.60
CA ALA A 105 4.50 -7.03 -5.45
C ALA A 105 5.30 -6.87 -4.15
N ILE A 106 6.37 -7.64 -3.97
CA ILE A 106 7.24 -7.55 -2.79
C ILE A 106 7.74 -6.11 -2.58
N LYS A 107 8.25 -5.45 -3.62
CA LYS A 107 8.71 -4.04 -3.55
C LYS A 107 7.61 -3.06 -3.09
N VAL A 108 6.36 -3.27 -3.49
CA VAL A 108 5.21 -2.48 -2.99
C VAL A 108 5.10 -2.64 -1.48
N PHE A 109 5.11 -3.88 -0.98
CA PHE A 109 4.94 -4.17 0.45
C PHE A 109 6.14 -3.75 1.29
N GLU A 110 7.36 -3.80 0.74
CA GLU A 110 8.56 -3.23 1.38
C GLU A 110 8.45 -1.70 1.52
N THR A 111 7.97 -1.02 0.47
CA THR A 111 7.79 0.44 0.47
C THR A 111 6.72 0.84 1.47
N PHE A 112 5.56 0.18 1.42
CA PHE A 112 4.39 0.49 2.26
C PHE A 112 4.31 -0.44 3.47
N ARG A 113 5.44 -0.71 4.13
CA ARG A 113 5.54 -1.62 5.28
C ARG A 113 4.72 -1.25 6.52
N PHE A 114 4.18 -0.03 6.55
CA PHE A 114 3.40 0.52 7.66
C PHE A 114 1.90 0.17 7.61
N ILE A 115 1.49 -0.66 6.65
CA ILE A 115 0.12 -1.15 6.52
C ILE A 115 -0.28 -1.91 7.79
N CYS A 116 -1.44 -1.55 8.35
CA CYS A 116 -2.05 -2.21 9.50
C CYS A 116 -3.24 -3.08 9.10
N TYR A 117 -3.97 -2.70 8.06
CA TYR A 117 -5.15 -3.40 7.57
C TYR A 117 -4.95 -3.74 6.10
N LEU A 118 -4.77 -5.02 5.82
CA LEU A 118 -4.54 -5.52 4.47
C LEU A 118 -5.71 -6.40 4.02
N THR A 119 -6.31 -6.05 2.90
CA THR A 119 -7.20 -6.94 2.16
C THR A 119 -6.47 -7.45 0.92
N ILE A 120 -6.37 -8.77 0.76
CA ILE A 120 -5.88 -9.41 -0.47
C ILE A 120 -7.07 -10.07 -1.16
N GLY A 121 -7.36 -9.64 -2.37
CA GLY A 121 -8.55 -10.02 -3.12
C GLY A 121 -8.25 -10.52 -4.54
N SER A 122 -9.01 -11.51 -5.00
CA SER A 122 -9.12 -11.87 -6.43
C SER A 122 -7.78 -12.02 -7.17
N CYS A 123 -6.81 -12.70 -6.55
CA CYS A 123 -5.50 -12.91 -7.16
C CYS A 123 -4.99 -14.33 -6.96
N ASP A 124 -4.15 -14.75 -7.90
CA ASP A 124 -3.41 -16.01 -7.86
C ASP A 124 -1.93 -15.68 -7.60
N MET A 125 -1.32 -16.33 -6.61
CA MET A 125 0.09 -16.14 -6.31
C MET A 125 0.75 -17.42 -5.80
N SER A 126 2.09 -17.47 -5.79
CA SER A 126 2.82 -18.55 -5.13
C SER A 126 2.91 -18.32 -3.62
N GLN A 127 3.15 -19.37 -2.85
CA GLN A 127 3.42 -19.25 -1.41
C GLN A 127 4.61 -18.31 -1.14
N GLY A 128 5.68 -18.41 -1.92
CA GLY A 128 6.85 -17.53 -1.78
C GLY A 128 6.53 -16.05 -2.02
N GLN A 129 5.68 -15.76 -3.03
CA GLN A 129 5.21 -14.40 -3.26
C GLN A 129 4.37 -13.88 -2.10
N PHE A 130 3.41 -14.69 -1.61
CA PHE A 130 2.57 -14.32 -0.48
C PHE A 130 3.43 -14.01 0.77
N LEU A 131 4.35 -14.91 1.12
CA LEU A 131 5.25 -14.71 2.26
C LEU A 131 6.15 -13.49 2.08
N GLY A 132 6.68 -13.26 0.88
CA GLY A 132 7.48 -12.07 0.58
C GLY A 132 6.70 -10.76 0.68
N MET A 133 5.39 -10.78 0.38
CA MET A 133 4.51 -9.61 0.56
C MET A 133 4.18 -9.35 2.03
N ILE A 134 3.95 -10.40 2.83
CA ILE A 134 3.54 -10.26 4.23
C ILE A 134 4.73 -9.98 5.16
N SER A 135 5.90 -10.56 4.88
CA SER A 135 7.10 -10.45 5.73
C SER A 135 7.49 -9.02 6.12
N PRO A 136 7.45 -8.01 5.21
CA PRO A 136 7.77 -6.63 5.58
C PRO A 136 6.75 -5.95 6.52
N LEU A 137 5.53 -6.48 6.65
CA LEU A 137 4.41 -5.82 7.34
C LEU A 137 4.42 -6.06 8.86
N ASN A 138 5.45 -5.55 9.53
CA ASN A 138 5.61 -5.73 10.98
C ASN A 138 4.53 -5.03 11.84
N GLN A 139 3.70 -4.16 11.25
CA GLN A 139 2.59 -3.47 11.91
C GLN A 139 1.21 -4.02 11.53
N LEU A 140 1.15 -5.15 10.81
CA LEU A 140 -0.10 -5.74 10.38
C LEU A 140 -0.94 -6.18 11.58
N ARG A 141 -2.15 -5.66 11.69
CA ARG A 141 -3.14 -5.99 12.73
C ARG A 141 -4.24 -6.87 12.18
N GLU A 142 -4.65 -6.62 10.94
CA GLU A 142 -5.73 -7.35 10.29
C GLU A 142 -5.33 -7.75 8.88
N LEU A 143 -5.58 -9.02 8.56
CA LEU A 143 -5.39 -9.61 7.23
C LEU A 143 -6.70 -10.25 6.78
N THR A 144 -7.30 -9.68 5.74
CA THR A 144 -8.52 -10.20 5.12
C THR A 144 -8.18 -10.80 3.77
N LEU A 145 -8.49 -12.09 3.60
CA LEU A 145 -8.24 -12.84 2.36
C LEU A 145 -9.57 -13.14 1.68
N SER A 146 -9.72 -12.76 0.40
CA SER A 146 -10.93 -13.00 -0.37
C SER A 146 -10.60 -13.51 -1.77
N TYR A 147 -11.23 -14.61 -2.20
CA TYR A 147 -11.01 -15.18 -3.54
C TYR A 147 -9.52 -15.34 -3.90
N LEU A 148 -8.70 -15.77 -2.94
CA LEU A 148 -7.25 -15.91 -3.07
C LEU A 148 -6.90 -17.37 -3.34
N ARG A 149 -6.09 -17.62 -4.37
CA ARG A 149 -5.49 -18.94 -4.63
C ARG A 149 -3.98 -18.87 -4.45
N ILE A 150 -3.48 -19.53 -3.40
CA ILE A 150 -2.05 -19.67 -3.14
C ILE A 150 -1.59 -21.02 -3.71
N LYS A 151 -0.67 -20.97 -4.67
CA LYS A 151 -0.04 -22.17 -5.25
C LYS A 151 1.12 -22.60 -4.35
N LEU A 152 1.03 -23.81 -3.82
CA LEU A 152 2.13 -24.45 -3.11
C LEU A 152 3.26 -24.73 -4.10
N VAL A 153 4.47 -24.27 -3.79
CA VAL A 153 5.66 -24.66 -4.53
C VAL A 153 6.19 -25.92 -3.86
N LEU A 154 5.91 -27.09 -4.45
CA LEU A 154 6.41 -28.35 -3.92
C LEU A 154 7.93 -28.38 -4.06
N VAL A 155 8.61 -28.73 -2.95
CA VAL A 155 10.09 -28.84 -2.86
C VAL A 155 10.69 -29.66 -4.01
N ARG A 156 9.95 -30.64 -4.55
CA ARG A 156 10.37 -31.44 -5.71
C ARG A 156 10.67 -30.61 -6.97
N ASP A 157 9.93 -29.54 -7.23
CA ASP A 157 10.18 -28.69 -8.40
C ASP A 157 11.37 -27.77 -8.18
N PHE A 158 11.64 -27.41 -6.92
CA PHE A 158 12.83 -26.66 -6.53
C PHE A 158 14.08 -27.53 -6.67
N ILE A 159 14.01 -28.77 -6.19
CA ILE A 159 15.04 -29.80 -6.33
C ILE A 159 15.31 -30.09 -7.83
N LYS A 160 14.28 -30.34 -8.64
CA LYS A 160 14.46 -30.57 -10.08
C LYS A 160 15.12 -29.39 -10.80
N LYS A 161 14.78 -28.15 -10.46
CA LYS A 161 15.45 -26.97 -11.03
C LYS A 161 16.91 -26.89 -10.60
N LEU A 162 17.22 -27.16 -9.34
CA LEU A 162 18.61 -27.21 -8.85
C LEU A 162 19.46 -28.25 -9.60
N PHE A 163 18.92 -29.45 -9.81
CA PHE A 163 19.64 -30.53 -10.49
C PHE A 163 19.68 -30.41 -12.03
N ASN A 164 18.77 -29.66 -12.66
CA ASN A 164 18.82 -29.42 -14.12
C ASN A 164 19.78 -28.29 -14.53
N TYR A 165 20.29 -27.47 -13.60
CA TYR A 165 21.31 -26.45 -13.88
C TYR A 165 22.75 -26.94 -13.73
N HIS A 166 22.95 -28.14 -13.19
CA HIS A 166 24.24 -28.83 -13.19
C HIS A 166 24.05 -30.25 -13.73
N PRO A 167 24.17 -30.47 -15.05
CA PRO A 167 24.44 -31.80 -15.54
C PRO A 167 25.83 -32.20 -15.03
N LEU A 168 25.89 -33.29 -14.26
CA LEU A 168 27.13 -33.98 -13.93
C LEU A 168 27.82 -34.50 -15.20
#